data_AF-A0A537DJQ2-F1
#
_entry.id   AF-A0A537DJQ2-F1
#
_cell.length_a   1.000
_cell.length_b   1.000
_cell.length_c   1.000
_cell.angle_alpha   90.00
_cell.angle_beta   90.00
_cell.angle_gamma   90.00
#
_symmetry.space_group_name_H-M   'P 1'
#
loop_
_entity.id
_entity.type
_entity.pdbx_description
1 polymer ?
#
loop_
_entity_poly.entity_id
_entity_poly.type
_entity_poly.pdbx_seq_one_letter_code
_entity_poly.pdbx_strand_id
1 'polypeptide(L)' 'MTSQRTRARMVERLREQGIRDERVLGALGAVPRHLFVEEALASRAYEDTAL' A
#
# COMPACT_ATOMS: atom_id res chain seq x y z
N MET A 1 -4.90 -11.65 -8.17
CA MET A 1 -4.37 -10.44 -8.85
C MET A 1 -4.43 -9.24 -7.92
N THR A 2 -3.65 -9.26 -6.84
CA THR A 2 -3.67 -8.20 -5.84
C THR A 2 -2.87 -7.02 -6.38
N SER A 3 -3.62 -5.98 -6.70
CA SER A 3 -3.37 -5.12 -7.86
C SER A 3 -2.23 -4.12 -7.63
N GLN A 4 -1.23 -4.16 -8.52
CA GLN A 4 -0.20 -3.12 -8.66
C GLN A 4 -0.82 -1.71 -8.73
N ARG A 5 -2.02 -1.58 -9.30
CA ARG A 5 -2.78 -0.33 -9.39
C ARG A 5 -3.29 0.14 -8.03
N THR A 6 -3.77 -0.77 -7.18
CA THR A 6 -4.24 -0.41 -5.83
C THR A 6 -3.08 0.06 -4.95
N ARG A 7 -1.92 -0.60 -5.08
CA ARG A 7 -0.69 -0.18 -4.39
C ARG A 7 -0.22 1.19 -4.86
N ALA A 8 -0.22 1.47 -6.16
CA ALA A 8 0.12 2.79 -6.68
C ALA A 8 -0.80 3.89 -6.12
N ARG A 9 -2.12 3.64 -6.08
CA ARG A 9 -3.08 4.58 -5.47
C ARG A 9 -2.84 4.82 -3.98
N MET A 10 -2.43 3.79 -3.23
CA MET A 10 -2.04 3.96 -1.82
C MET A 10 -0.86 4.91 -1.70
N VAL A 11 0.19 4.74 -2.51
CA VAL A 11 1.38 5.60 -2.50
C VAL A 11 1.02 7.06 -2.81
N GLU A 12 0.18 7.31 -3.82
CA GLU A 12 -0.25 8.67 -4.15
C GLU A 12 -1.01 9.34 -3.00
N ARG A 13 -1.96 8.63 -2.36
CA ARG A 13 -2.68 9.17 -1.19
C ARG A 13 -1.74 9.50 -0.02
N LEU A 14 -0.75 8.64 0.25
CA LEU A 14 0.24 8.87 1.30
C LEU A 14 1.09 10.11 1.01
N ARG A 15 1.41 10.36 -0.26
CA ARG A 15 2.07 11.59 -0.70
C ARG A 15 1.19 12.81 -0.44
N GLU A 16 -0.09 12.74 -0.80
CA GLU A 16 -1.09 13.81 -0.53
C GLU A 16 -1.28 14.07 0.98
N GLN A 17 -1.21 13.03 1.81
CA GLN A 17 -1.26 13.11 3.27
C GLN A 17 0.02 13.70 3.90
N GLY A 18 1.05 13.97 3.10
CA GLY A 18 2.25 14.70 3.52
C GLY A 18 3.49 13.85 3.75
N ILE A 19 3.51 12.57 3.37
CA ILE A 19 4.75 11.78 3.35
C ILE A 19 5.63 12.29 2.20
N ARG A 20 6.79 12.85 2.54
CA ARG A 20 7.72 13.50 1.58
C ARG A 20 8.98 12.68 1.28
N ASP A 21 9.28 11.65 2.05
CA ASP A 21 10.47 10.82 1.80
C ASP A 21 10.17 9.84 0.65
N GLU A 22 10.67 10.14 -0.54
CA GLU A 22 10.48 9.32 -1.74
C GLU A 22 11.11 7.92 -1.60
N ARG A 23 12.10 7.72 -0.72
CA ARG A 23 12.64 6.38 -0.44
C ARG A 23 11.62 5.54 0.33
N VAL A 24 10.90 6.16 1.26
CA VAL A 24 9.82 5.50 2.01
C VAL A 24 8.65 5.19 1.08
N LEU A 25 8.21 6.14 0.26
CA LEU A 25 7.15 5.93 -0.73
C LEU A 25 7.53 4.84 -1.74
N GLY A 26 8.79 4.81 -2.20
CA GLY A 26 9.32 3.78 -3.07
C GLY A 26 9.30 2.39 -2.43
N ALA A 27 9.70 2.27 -1.16
CA ALA A 27 9.63 1.02 -0.41
C ALA A 27 8.18 0.53 -0.25
N LEU A 28 7.25 1.41 0.12
CA LEU A 28 5.82 1.10 0.23
C LEU A 28 5.20 0.68 -1.11
N GLY A 29 5.68 1.24 -2.22
CA GLY A 29 5.28 0.87 -3.58
C GLY A 29 5.92 -0.42 -4.11
N ALA A 30 7.02 -0.89 -3.52
CA ALA A 30 7.72 -2.11 -3.95
C ALA A 30 7.25 -3.34 -3.17
N VAL A 31 7.05 -3.21 -1.85
CA VAL A 31 6.70 -4.33 -0.97
C VAL A 31 5.25 -4.80 -1.21
N PRO A 32 5.02 -6.07 -1.55
CA PRO A 32 3.68 -6.62 -1.74
C PRO A 32 3.00 -6.90 -0.39
N ARG A 33 2.47 -5.87 0.27
CA ARG A 33 1.87 -5.94 1.62
C ARG A 33 0.83 -7.06 1.80
N HIS A 34 0.07 -7.39 0.75
CA HIS A 34 -0.92 -8.46 0.76
C HIS A 34 -0.36 -9.87 1.01
N LEU A 35 0.96 -10.08 0.90
CA LEU A 35 1.60 -11.36 1.27
C LEU A 35 1.79 -11.52 2.78
N PHE A 36 1.57 -10.45 3.56
CA PHE A 36 1.81 -10.40 5.01
C PHE A 36 0.53 -10.28 5.84
N VAL A 37 -0.64 -10.44 5.20
CA VAL A 37 -1.95 -10.45 5.86
C VAL A 37 -2.66 -11.76 5.56
N GLU A 38 -3.67 -12.09 6.36
CA GLU A 38 -4.54 -13.24 6.07
C GLU A 38 -5.15 -13.14 4.67
N GLU A 39 -5.33 -14.28 4.01
CA GLU A 39 -5.83 -14.33 2.63
C GLU A 39 -7.21 -13.66 2.50
N ALA A 40 -8.06 -13.77 3.52
CA ALA A 40 -9.34 -13.09 3.60
C ALA A 40 -9.24 -11.55 3.59
N LEU A 41 -8.10 -11.00 4.03
CA LEU A 41 -7.80 -9.57 4.10
C LEU A 41 -6.97 -9.07 2.90
N ALA A 42 -6.52 -9.96 2.01
CA ALA A 42 -5.65 -9.59 0.90
C ALA A 42 -6.26 -8.52 -0.02
N SER A 43 -7.59 -8.50 -0.16
CA SER A 43 -8.34 -7.48 -0.92
C SER A 43 -8.30 -6.09 -0.27
N ARG A 44 -8.14 -6.02 1.05
CA ARG A 44 -8.11 -4.79 1.87
C ARG A 44 -6.71 -4.38 2.30
N ALA A 45 -5.68 -5.10 1.89
CA ALA A 45 -4.29 -4.92 2.34
C ALA A 45 -3.69 -3.51 2.11
N TYR A 46 -4.33 -2.67 1.28
CA TYR A 46 -3.91 -1.31 0.96
C TYR A 46 -4.98 -0.26 1.32
N GLU A 47 -5.97 -0.63 2.13
CA GLU A 47 -6.84 0.33 2.80
C GLU A 47 -6.06 1.04 3.90
N ASP A 48 -6.39 2.31 4.14
CA ASP A 48 -5.78 3.12 5.20
C ASP A 48 -6.54 2.89 6.51
N THR A 49 -6.51 1.64 6.98
CA THR A 49 -7.21 1.16 8.17
C THR A 49 -6.32 0.20 8.94
N ALA A 50 -6.52 0.12 10.26
CA ALA A 50 -5.94 -0.96 11.05
C ALA A 50 -6.67 -2.27 10.71
N LEU A 51 -5.89 -3.33 10.45
CA LEU A 51 -6.35 -4.69 10.14
C LEU A 51 -6.06 -5.61 11.32
#